data_AF-A0A2H6KAR8-F1
#
_entry.id   AF-A0A2H6KAR8-F1
#
_cell.length_a   1.000
_cell.length_b   1.000
_cell.length_c   1.000
_cell.angle_alpha   90.00
_cell.angle_beta   90.00
_cell.angle_gamma   90.00
#
_symmetry.space_group_name_H-M   'P 1'
#
loop_
_entity.id
_entity.type
_entity.pdbx_description
1 polymer ?
#
loop_
_entity_poly.entity_id
_entity_poly.type
_entity_poly.pdbx_seq_one_letter_code
_entity_poly.pdbx_strand_id
1 'polypeptide(L)'
;MVRQPKKLTDCPENLRESIDWLIQVKHGNGNGDGLGPLAEALKKFINDAIKKAEKSLTERQKQLECPSKSSEESYCDELQEKIKKAQNPKNESELSKLKSEKDKHYNEVHYLTQDARDKALKDIKERQTKLSELKDKLEAFIGKDKDNAETCQNLLTNLSEGLEKFLGFNSESKGYDGSGIVYSDLDRLCDGVMAFLHGVLSGVKG
;
A
#
# COMPACT_ATOMS: atom_id res chain seq x y z
N MET A 1 -42.91 14.46 0.09
CA MET A 1 -42.67 13.21 -0.67
C MET A 1 -41.94 12.26 0.27
N VAL A 2 -42.64 11.23 0.78
CA VAL A 2 -42.07 10.27 1.73
C VAL A 2 -41.09 9.39 0.96
N ARG A 3 -39.80 9.45 1.30
CA ARG A 3 -38.79 8.57 0.70
C ARG A 3 -39.15 7.14 1.12
N GLN A 4 -39.55 6.30 0.17
CA GLN A 4 -39.75 4.88 0.44
C GLN A 4 -38.41 4.28 0.90
N PRO A 5 -38.38 3.47 1.98
CA PRO A 5 -37.18 2.79 2.41
C PRO A 5 -36.75 1.82 1.30
N LYS A 6 -35.54 2.01 0.79
CA LYS A 6 -34.92 1.14 -0.21
C LYS A 6 -34.73 -0.27 0.37
N LYS A 7 -34.80 -1.29 -0.48
CA LYS A 7 -34.57 -2.68 -0.07
C LYS A 7 -33.06 -2.94 0.09
N LEU A 8 -32.73 -4.01 0.80
CA LEU A 8 -31.37 -4.51 1.07
C LEU A 8 -30.46 -4.63 -0.18
N THR A 9 -31.05 -4.65 -1.38
CA THR A 9 -30.38 -4.75 -2.70
C THR A 9 -29.88 -3.43 -3.27
N ASP A 10 -30.22 -2.29 -2.67
CA ASP A 10 -30.04 -0.98 -3.31
C ASP A 10 -28.86 -0.16 -2.76
N CYS A 11 -28.03 -0.77 -1.89
CA CYS A 11 -26.72 -0.28 -1.45
C CYS A 11 -25.70 -0.49 -2.59
N PRO A 12 -24.68 0.38 -2.82
CA PRO A 12 -23.66 0.08 -3.81
C PRO A 12 -23.05 -1.29 -3.48
N GLU A 13 -23.26 -2.25 -4.38
CA GLU A 13 -22.97 -3.69 -4.17
C GLU A 13 -21.60 -3.89 -3.52
N ASN A 14 -20.61 -3.13 -3.99
CA ASN A 14 -19.22 -3.14 -3.49
C ASN A 14 -19.06 -2.90 -1.98
N LEU A 15 -19.82 -1.99 -1.36
CA LEU A 15 -19.65 -1.69 0.08
C LEU A 15 -20.26 -2.80 0.93
N ARG A 16 -21.47 -3.24 0.57
CA ARG A 16 -22.15 -4.34 1.26
C ARG A 16 -21.35 -5.62 1.14
N GLU A 17 -20.86 -5.94 -0.07
CA GLU A 17 -19.99 -7.09 -0.31
C GLU A 17 -18.68 -7.01 0.48
N SER A 18 -18.09 -5.82 0.61
CA SER A 18 -16.86 -5.64 1.40
C SER A 18 -17.08 -5.88 2.90
N ILE A 19 -18.24 -5.44 3.44
CA ILE A 19 -18.59 -5.66 4.84
C ILE A 19 -18.95 -7.13 5.09
N ASP A 20 -19.79 -7.71 4.24
CA ASP A 20 -20.16 -9.13 4.30
C ASP A 20 -18.90 -10.02 4.19
N TRP A 21 -17.96 -9.68 3.31
CA TRP A 21 -16.67 -10.35 3.19
C TRP A 21 -15.86 -10.26 4.48
N LEU A 22 -15.76 -9.09 5.12
CA LEU A 22 -15.02 -8.93 6.37
C LEU A 22 -15.63 -9.75 7.51
N ILE A 23 -16.97 -9.75 7.63
CA ILE A 23 -17.71 -10.58 8.60
C ILE A 23 -17.47 -12.07 8.32
N GLN A 24 -17.46 -12.48 7.04
CA GLN A 24 -17.12 -13.84 6.65
C GLN A 24 -15.67 -14.20 6.93
N VAL A 25 -14.70 -13.28 6.77
CA VAL A 25 -13.31 -13.54 7.15
C VAL A 25 -13.23 -13.77 8.66
N LYS A 26 -13.94 -12.99 9.47
CA LYS A 26 -13.98 -13.17 10.92
C LYS A 26 -14.61 -14.51 11.33
N HIS A 27 -15.77 -14.88 10.78
CA HIS A 27 -16.56 -16.04 11.26
C HIS A 27 -16.50 -17.30 10.40
N GLY A 28 -16.15 -17.18 9.12
CA GLY A 28 -16.41 -18.16 8.06
C GLY A 28 -15.41 -19.31 7.96
N ASN A 29 -14.23 -19.20 8.57
CA ASN A 29 -13.14 -20.17 8.39
C ASN A 29 -13.09 -21.31 9.44
N GLY A 30 -14.25 -21.72 9.98
CA GLY A 30 -14.39 -22.87 10.89
C GLY A 30 -13.90 -22.65 12.32
N ASN A 31 -12.87 -21.82 12.51
CA ASN A 31 -12.25 -21.55 13.83
C ASN A 31 -12.41 -20.10 14.33
N GLY A 32 -13.06 -19.22 13.57
CA GLY A 32 -13.28 -17.81 13.98
C GLY A 32 -12.02 -16.92 13.99
N ASP A 33 -10.93 -17.38 13.38
CA ASP A 33 -9.61 -16.73 13.45
C ASP A 33 -9.10 -16.25 12.08
N GLY A 34 -9.98 -15.76 11.19
CA GLY A 34 -9.52 -15.26 9.88
C GLY A 34 -8.90 -13.85 9.93
N LEU A 35 -9.14 -13.09 10.99
CA LEU A 35 -8.59 -11.74 11.15
C LEU A 35 -7.09 -11.73 11.46
N GLY A 36 -6.57 -12.74 12.16
CA GLY A 36 -5.13 -12.88 12.41
C GLY A 36 -4.32 -13.03 11.10
N PRO A 37 -4.64 -14.04 10.26
CA PRO A 37 -4.02 -14.19 8.94
C PRO A 37 -4.21 -12.97 8.01
N LEU A 38 -5.37 -12.30 8.07
CA LEU A 38 -5.59 -11.06 7.33
C LEU A 38 -4.65 -9.94 7.80
N ALA A 39 -4.48 -9.78 9.11
CA ALA A 39 -3.55 -8.82 9.70
C ALA A 39 -2.10 -9.10 9.27
N GLU A 40 -1.67 -10.36 9.30
CA GLU A 40 -0.33 -10.77 8.84
C GLU A 40 -0.13 -10.48 7.34
N ALA A 41 -1.12 -10.79 6.51
CA ALA A 41 -1.07 -10.53 5.08
C ALA A 41 -0.98 -9.03 4.78
N LEU A 42 -1.79 -8.21 5.46
CA LEU A 42 -1.78 -6.76 5.32
C LEU A 42 -0.44 -6.16 5.74
N LYS A 43 0.12 -6.64 6.85
CA LYS A 43 1.44 -6.25 7.33
C LYS A 43 2.54 -6.58 6.34
N LYS A 44 2.52 -7.81 5.80
CA LYS A 44 3.49 -8.24 4.77
C LYS A 44 3.37 -7.36 3.52
N PHE A 45 2.16 -7.11 3.05
CA PHE A 45 1.91 -6.28 1.87
C PHE A 45 2.48 -4.86 2.05
N ILE A 46 2.19 -4.20 3.18
CA ILE A 46 2.66 -2.84 3.46
C ILE A 46 4.19 -2.82 3.59
N ASN A 47 4.78 -3.76 4.31
CA ASN A 47 6.24 -3.85 4.45
C ASN A 47 6.94 -4.08 3.11
N ASP A 48 6.40 -4.93 2.25
CA ASP A 48 6.94 -5.18 0.92
C ASP A 48 6.81 -3.94 0.02
N ALA A 49 5.70 -3.20 0.13
CA ALA A 49 5.51 -1.94 -0.59
C ALA A 49 6.52 -0.86 -0.15
N ILE A 50 6.73 -0.70 1.16
CA ILE A 50 7.73 0.23 1.72
C ILE A 50 9.13 -0.13 1.24
N LYS A 51 9.53 -1.39 1.35
CA LYS A 51 10.84 -1.88 0.87
C LYS A 51 11.05 -1.62 -0.62
N LYS A 52 10.02 -1.85 -1.44
CA LYS A 52 10.08 -1.57 -2.89
C LYS A 52 10.24 -0.07 -3.17
N ALA A 53 9.53 0.79 -2.43
CA ALA A 53 9.65 2.23 -2.56
C ALA A 53 11.03 2.74 -2.11
N GLU A 54 11.54 2.29 -0.96
CA GLU A 54 12.89 2.62 -0.45
C GLU A 54 13.96 2.20 -1.45
N LYS A 55 13.88 0.97 -1.98
CA LYS A 55 14.82 0.47 -2.99
C LYS A 55 14.77 1.31 -4.26
N SER A 56 13.58 1.61 -4.78
CA SER A 56 13.41 2.40 -6.00
C SER A 56 14.00 3.82 -5.87
N LEU A 57 13.77 4.49 -4.73
CA LEU A 57 14.33 5.82 -4.48
C LEU A 57 15.85 5.78 -4.30
N THR A 58 16.37 4.80 -3.54
CA THR A 58 17.81 4.64 -3.32
C THR A 58 18.55 4.31 -4.61
N GLU A 59 17.98 3.44 -5.45
CA GLU A 59 18.55 3.09 -6.75
C GLU A 59 18.55 4.31 -7.69
N ARG A 60 17.48 5.11 -7.71
CA ARG A 60 17.47 6.35 -8.49
C ARG A 60 18.45 7.39 -7.95
N GLN A 61 18.64 7.47 -6.64
CA GLN A 61 19.65 8.33 -6.02
C GLN A 61 21.06 7.94 -6.51
N LYS A 62 21.41 6.66 -6.38
CA LYS A 62 22.69 6.12 -6.88
C LYS A 62 22.91 6.40 -8.37
N GLN A 63 21.86 6.26 -9.17
CA GLN A 63 21.91 6.61 -10.59
C GLN A 63 22.29 8.09 -10.76
N LEU A 64 21.60 9.01 -10.10
CA LEU A 64 21.87 10.46 -10.22
C LEU A 64 23.25 10.87 -9.68
N GLU A 65 23.73 10.19 -8.65
CA GLU A 65 25.07 10.39 -8.08
C GLU A 65 26.18 9.82 -8.97
N CYS A 66 25.84 9.06 -10.03
CA CYS A 66 26.81 8.50 -10.95
C CYS A 66 27.70 9.61 -11.56
N PRO A 67 29.02 9.57 -11.33
CA PRO A 67 29.95 10.61 -11.79
C PRO A 67 30.01 10.70 -13.31
N SER A 68 30.21 11.91 -13.84
CA SER A 68 30.28 12.15 -15.29
C SER A 68 31.54 11.56 -15.94
N LYS A 69 32.62 11.35 -15.16
CA LYS A 69 33.86 10.68 -15.57
C LYS A 69 34.32 9.72 -14.47
N SER A 70 34.73 8.52 -14.88
CA SER A 70 35.15 7.37 -14.06
C SER A 70 35.90 7.76 -12.78
N SER A 71 35.22 7.71 -11.64
CA SER A 71 35.85 7.50 -10.35
C SER A 71 35.48 6.10 -9.85
N GLU A 72 36.28 5.58 -8.94
CA GLU A 72 36.08 4.28 -8.33
C GLU A 72 34.69 4.23 -7.64
N GLU A 73 33.92 3.19 -7.99
CA GLU A 73 32.58 2.83 -7.49
C GLU A 73 31.38 3.67 -7.98
N SER A 74 31.19 3.78 -9.30
CA SER A 74 29.97 4.36 -9.89
C SER A 74 28.86 3.33 -10.15
N TYR A 75 27.60 3.78 -10.28
CA TYR A 75 26.48 2.93 -10.72
C TYR A 75 26.75 2.27 -12.09
N CYS A 76 27.47 2.98 -12.97
CA CYS A 76 27.95 2.43 -14.23
C CYS A 76 28.91 1.25 -14.04
N ASP A 77 29.74 1.24 -13.00
CA ASP A 77 30.66 0.14 -12.70
C ASP A 77 29.91 -1.07 -12.14
N GLU A 78 28.92 -0.85 -11.26
CA GLU A 78 28.04 -1.92 -10.79
C GLU A 78 27.37 -2.66 -11.97
N LEU A 79 26.87 -1.91 -12.97
CA LEU A 79 26.28 -2.49 -14.18
C LEU A 79 27.32 -3.20 -15.05
N GLN A 80 28.52 -2.64 -15.19
CA GLN A 80 29.60 -3.29 -15.93
C GLN A 80 30.02 -4.63 -15.31
N GLU A 81 30.12 -4.69 -13.98
CA GLU A 81 30.45 -5.93 -13.27
C GLU A 81 29.34 -6.98 -13.42
N LYS A 82 28.06 -6.57 -13.36
CA LYS A 82 26.94 -7.46 -13.65
C LYS A 82 27.00 -8.01 -15.08
N ILE A 83 27.32 -7.16 -16.05
CA ILE A 83 27.50 -7.57 -17.46
C ILE A 83 28.64 -8.58 -17.59
N LYS A 84 29.80 -8.34 -16.97
CA LYS A 84 30.94 -9.28 -16.99
C LYS A 84 30.55 -10.64 -16.42
N LYS A 85 29.83 -10.67 -15.29
CA LYS A 85 29.35 -11.92 -14.67
C LYS A 85 28.33 -12.66 -15.54
N ALA A 86 27.52 -11.95 -16.31
CA ALA A 86 26.51 -12.50 -17.19
C ALA A 86 27.04 -12.98 -18.55
N GLN A 87 28.35 -12.86 -18.84
CA GLN A 87 28.96 -13.31 -20.11
C GLN A 87 29.00 -14.84 -20.30
N ASN A 88 28.48 -15.63 -19.35
CA ASN A 88 28.34 -17.07 -19.50
C ASN A 88 27.18 -17.43 -20.45
N PRO A 89 27.34 -18.45 -21.33
CA PRO A 89 26.41 -18.75 -22.43
C PRO A 89 25.00 -19.21 -22.02
N LYS A 90 24.71 -19.40 -20.72
CA LYS A 90 23.37 -19.75 -20.21
C LYS A 90 22.44 -18.55 -20.00
N ASN A 91 22.94 -17.30 -20.07
CA ASN A 91 22.21 -16.10 -19.63
C ASN A 91 22.10 -15.00 -20.70
N GLU A 92 21.97 -15.33 -21.99
CA GLU A 92 21.91 -14.36 -23.10
C GLU A 92 20.77 -13.32 -22.95
N SER A 93 19.61 -13.74 -22.43
CA SER A 93 18.47 -12.85 -22.14
C SER A 93 18.77 -11.84 -21.02
N GLU A 94 19.58 -12.22 -20.03
CA GLU A 94 19.97 -11.36 -18.92
C GLU A 94 21.06 -10.38 -19.35
N LEU A 95 22.03 -10.86 -20.14
CA LEU A 95 23.11 -10.04 -20.70
C LEU A 95 22.57 -8.91 -21.58
N SER A 96 21.58 -9.20 -22.44
CA SER A 96 20.96 -8.18 -23.30
C SER A 96 20.19 -7.12 -22.50
N LYS A 97 19.48 -7.51 -21.44
CA LYS A 97 18.80 -6.58 -20.53
C LYS A 97 19.78 -5.65 -19.82
N LEU A 98 20.85 -6.20 -19.25
CA LEU A 98 21.86 -5.42 -18.53
C LEU A 98 22.60 -4.41 -19.43
N LYS A 99 22.91 -4.80 -20.67
CA LYS A 99 23.48 -3.88 -21.67
C LYS A 99 22.51 -2.73 -21.99
N SER A 100 21.24 -3.05 -22.25
CA SER A 100 20.21 -2.04 -22.51
C SER A 100 20.00 -1.11 -21.31
N GLU A 101 20.05 -1.63 -20.09
CA GLU A 101 19.93 -0.85 -18.86
C GLU A 101 21.10 0.12 -18.68
N LYS A 102 22.34 -0.33 -18.95
CA LYS A 102 23.53 0.54 -18.95
C LYS A 102 23.40 1.68 -19.97
N ASP A 103 22.98 1.38 -21.20
CA ASP A 103 22.85 2.38 -22.25
C ASP A 103 21.75 3.40 -21.91
N LYS A 104 20.61 2.94 -21.38
CA LYS A 104 19.53 3.82 -20.89
C LYS A 104 20.01 4.72 -19.76
N HIS A 105 20.67 4.17 -18.74
CA HIS A 105 21.20 4.94 -17.63
C HIS A 105 22.17 6.02 -18.12
N TYR A 106 23.10 5.66 -19.01
CA TYR A 106 24.06 6.62 -19.55
C TYR A 106 23.35 7.77 -20.25
N ASN A 107 22.40 7.45 -21.13
CA ASN A 107 21.63 8.44 -21.88
C ASN A 107 20.73 9.32 -20.99
N GLU A 108 20.16 8.75 -19.93
CA GLU A 108 19.28 9.49 -19.01
C GLU A 108 20.02 10.39 -18.03
N VAL A 109 21.21 9.99 -17.57
CA VAL A 109 21.88 10.67 -16.44
C VAL A 109 23.12 11.46 -16.85
N HIS A 110 23.92 10.95 -17.80
CA HIS A 110 25.19 11.58 -18.15
C HIS A 110 25.03 12.79 -19.09
N TYR A 111 23.86 12.94 -19.73
CA TYR A 111 23.52 14.14 -20.52
C TYR A 111 22.80 15.22 -19.70
N LEU A 112 22.46 14.96 -18.43
CA LEU A 112 21.85 15.97 -17.57
C LEU A 112 22.86 17.07 -17.22
N THR A 113 22.39 18.31 -17.17
CA THR A 113 23.14 19.40 -16.56
C THR A 113 23.27 19.19 -15.05
N GLN A 114 24.27 19.81 -14.43
CA GLN A 114 24.44 19.75 -12.98
C GLN A 114 23.19 20.27 -12.25
N ASP A 115 22.61 21.39 -12.71
CA ASP A 115 21.38 21.96 -12.11
C ASP A 115 20.19 20.99 -12.17
N ALA A 116 20.02 20.29 -13.31
CA ALA A 116 18.95 19.31 -13.46
C ALA A 116 19.16 18.10 -12.53
N ARG A 117 20.41 17.67 -12.37
CA ARG A 117 20.80 16.60 -11.46
C ARG A 117 20.57 16.98 -10.00
N ASP A 118 21.00 18.16 -9.59
CA ASP A 118 20.84 18.66 -8.22
C ASP A 118 19.35 18.83 -7.86
N LYS A 119 18.55 19.33 -8.80
CA LYS A 119 17.09 19.41 -8.64
C LYS A 119 16.45 18.03 -8.47
N ALA A 120 16.88 17.05 -9.26
CA ALA A 120 16.38 15.67 -9.16
C ALA A 120 16.80 15.01 -7.84
N LEU A 121 18.03 15.22 -7.39
CA LEU A 121 18.51 14.74 -6.09
C LEU A 121 17.72 15.35 -4.92
N LYS A 122 17.40 16.65 -5.01
CA LYS A 122 16.54 17.32 -4.03
C LYS A 122 15.14 16.71 -3.98
N ASP A 123 14.50 16.47 -5.14
CA ASP A 123 13.19 15.80 -5.21
C ASP A 123 13.23 14.38 -4.61
N ILE A 124 14.29 13.60 -4.89
CA ILE A 124 14.48 12.29 -4.29
C ILE A 124 14.58 12.38 -2.77
N LYS A 125 15.35 13.34 -2.23
CA LYS A 125 15.49 13.55 -0.79
C LYS A 125 14.15 13.91 -0.15
N GLU A 126 13.38 14.81 -0.77
CA GLU A 126 12.03 15.15 -0.29
C GLU A 126 11.09 13.94 -0.29
N ARG A 127 11.15 13.08 -1.31
CA ARG A 127 10.37 11.84 -1.36
C ARG A 127 10.81 10.82 -0.32
N GLN A 128 12.11 10.71 -0.04
CA GLN A 128 12.63 9.85 1.03
C GLN A 128 12.11 10.29 2.40
N THR A 129 12.09 11.60 2.68
CA THR A 129 11.51 12.13 3.91
C THR A 129 10.02 11.81 4.01
N LYS A 130 9.24 12.07 2.96
CA LYS A 130 7.80 11.73 2.92
C LYS A 130 7.55 10.23 3.08
N LEU A 131 8.39 9.39 2.49
CA LEU A 131 8.30 7.94 2.63
C LEU A 131 8.59 7.49 4.07
N SER A 132 9.57 8.10 4.73
CA SER A 132 9.86 7.83 6.15
C SER A 132 8.67 8.21 7.04
N GLU A 133 8.08 9.39 6.85
CA GLU A 133 6.89 9.80 7.60
C GLU A 133 5.69 8.89 7.33
N LEU A 134 5.49 8.47 6.08
CA LEU A 134 4.43 7.55 5.72
C LEU A 134 4.67 6.16 6.32
N LYS A 135 5.91 5.69 6.30
CA LYS A 135 6.32 4.43 6.94
C LYS A 135 5.99 4.45 8.43
N ASP A 136 6.34 5.50 9.15
CA ASP A 136 6.00 5.61 10.59
C ASP A 136 4.49 5.55 10.84
N LYS A 137 3.68 6.22 10.00
CA LYS A 137 2.21 6.17 10.09
C LYS A 137 1.66 4.78 9.80
N LEU A 138 2.17 4.12 8.76
CA LEU A 138 1.76 2.78 8.36
C LEU A 138 2.19 1.74 9.39
N GLU A 139 3.38 1.87 9.94
CA GLU A 139 3.90 1.05 11.04
C GLU A 139 3.10 1.25 12.33
N ALA A 140 2.62 2.46 12.62
CA ALA A 140 1.69 2.69 13.72
C ALA A 140 0.34 2.00 13.49
N PHE A 141 -0.10 1.89 12.23
CA PHE A 141 -1.34 1.22 11.85
C PHE A 141 -1.23 -0.32 11.91
N ILE A 142 -0.12 -0.91 11.43
CA ILE A 142 0.06 -2.38 11.36
C ILE A 142 0.92 -2.98 12.49
N GLY A 143 1.55 -2.14 13.31
CA GLY A 143 2.56 -2.52 14.28
C GLY A 143 3.96 -2.70 13.68
N LYS A 144 4.99 -2.17 14.37
CA LYS A 144 6.41 -2.18 13.96
C LYS A 144 7.05 -3.58 13.84
N ASP A 145 6.75 -4.52 14.74
CA ASP A 145 7.42 -5.85 14.82
C ASP A 145 6.47 -7.00 15.16
N LYS A 146 6.98 -8.24 15.29
CA LYS A 146 6.21 -9.45 15.65
C LYS A 146 5.42 -9.31 16.95
N ASP A 147 5.89 -8.48 17.88
CA ASP A 147 5.22 -8.25 19.17
C ASP A 147 3.96 -7.36 19.06
N ASN A 148 3.76 -6.71 17.91
CA ASN A 148 2.58 -5.86 17.63
C ASN A 148 1.67 -6.44 16.54
N ALA A 149 1.76 -7.74 16.23
CA ALA A 149 0.78 -8.40 15.34
C ALA A 149 -0.67 -8.19 15.84
N GLU A 150 -0.82 -8.09 17.16
CA GLU A 150 -2.08 -7.80 17.83
C GLU A 150 -2.64 -6.41 17.49
N THR A 151 -1.82 -5.41 17.13
CA THR A 151 -2.34 -4.05 16.85
C THR A 151 -3.24 -4.05 15.61
N CYS A 152 -2.77 -4.63 14.52
CA CYS A 152 -3.54 -4.72 13.28
C CYS A 152 -4.75 -5.65 13.47
N GLN A 153 -4.56 -6.77 14.18
CA GLN A 153 -5.65 -7.70 14.47
C GLN A 153 -6.73 -7.05 15.34
N ASN A 154 -6.36 -6.36 16.42
CA ASN A 154 -7.29 -5.66 17.30
C ASN A 154 -8.04 -4.55 16.58
N LEU A 155 -7.38 -3.83 15.66
CA LEU A 155 -8.05 -2.86 14.82
C LEU A 155 -9.11 -3.52 13.94
N LEU A 156 -8.75 -4.61 13.24
CA LEU A 156 -9.69 -5.36 12.40
C LEU A 156 -10.84 -5.97 13.22
N THR A 157 -10.55 -6.47 14.43
CA THR A 157 -11.55 -6.98 15.36
C THR A 157 -12.52 -5.89 15.78
N ASN A 158 -12.01 -4.74 16.25
CA ASN A 158 -12.85 -3.61 16.66
C ASN A 158 -13.68 -3.06 15.49
N LEU A 159 -13.09 -2.96 14.30
CA LEU A 159 -13.80 -2.56 13.08
C LEU A 159 -14.92 -3.55 12.75
N SER A 160 -14.61 -4.85 12.73
CA SER A 160 -15.58 -5.89 12.40
C SER A 160 -16.69 -6.00 13.45
N GLU A 161 -16.37 -5.93 14.75
CA GLU A 161 -17.36 -5.90 15.84
C GLU A 161 -18.24 -4.65 15.80
N GLY A 162 -17.64 -3.50 15.48
CA GLY A 162 -18.37 -2.26 15.26
C GLY A 162 -19.38 -2.42 14.13
N LEU A 163 -18.96 -2.98 13.00
CA LEU A 163 -19.82 -3.25 11.84
C LEU A 163 -20.93 -4.27 12.18
N GLU A 164 -20.62 -5.33 12.93
CA GLU A 164 -21.61 -6.31 13.37
C GLU A 164 -22.70 -5.66 14.22
N LYS A 165 -22.32 -4.91 15.26
CA LYS A 165 -23.26 -4.21 16.14
C LYS A 165 -24.06 -3.17 15.36
N PHE A 166 -23.40 -2.44 14.48
CA PHE A 166 -24.02 -1.40 13.67
C PHE A 166 -25.05 -1.96 12.67
N LEU A 167 -24.81 -3.18 12.14
CA LEU A 167 -25.70 -3.86 11.20
C LEU A 167 -26.67 -4.86 11.86
N GLY A 168 -26.56 -5.09 13.18
CA GLY A 168 -27.38 -6.08 13.88
C GLY A 168 -27.06 -7.51 13.47
N PHE A 169 -25.78 -7.80 13.19
CA PHE A 169 -25.32 -9.16 12.90
C PHE A 169 -25.28 -9.97 14.19
N ASN A 170 -25.88 -11.16 14.17
CA ASN A 170 -25.86 -12.13 15.24
C ASN A 170 -24.98 -13.33 14.85
N SER A 171 -23.91 -13.54 15.61
CA SER A 171 -22.93 -14.62 15.37
C SER A 171 -23.47 -16.02 15.62
N GLU A 172 -24.47 -16.18 16.50
CA GLU A 172 -25.09 -17.47 16.80
C GLU A 172 -25.99 -17.93 15.65
N SER A 173 -26.81 -17.02 15.11
CA SER A 173 -27.67 -17.30 13.97
C SER A 173 -26.95 -17.19 12.62
N LYS A 174 -25.72 -16.65 12.61
CA LYS A 174 -24.94 -16.32 11.41
C LYS A 174 -25.73 -15.46 10.42
N GLY A 175 -26.52 -14.53 10.96
CA GLY A 175 -27.42 -13.69 10.18
C GLY A 175 -27.77 -12.39 10.88
N TYR A 176 -28.46 -11.51 10.18
CA TYR A 176 -28.89 -10.21 10.70
C TYR A 176 -30.22 -10.35 11.46
N ASP A 177 -30.29 -9.82 12.68
CA ASP A 177 -31.46 -9.92 13.56
C ASP A 177 -32.44 -8.74 13.43
N GLY A 178 -32.07 -7.72 12.65
CA GLY A 178 -32.88 -6.52 12.41
C GLY A 178 -32.77 -5.45 13.50
N SER A 179 -31.87 -5.60 14.47
CA SER A 179 -31.59 -4.58 15.50
C SER A 179 -30.67 -3.45 15.03
N GLY A 180 -29.95 -3.67 13.94
CA GLY A 180 -29.01 -2.70 13.36
C GLY A 180 -29.67 -1.65 12.48
N ILE A 181 -28.83 -0.80 11.89
CA ILE A 181 -29.30 0.21 10.95
C ILE A 181 -29.92 -0.44 9.71
N VAL A 182 -30.92 0.21 9.14
CA VAL A 182 -31.49 -0.22 7.86
C VAL A 182 -30.47 0.11 6.77
N TYR A 183 -30.14 -0.84 5.89
CA TYR A 183 -29.16 -0.64 4.81
C TYR A 183 -29.47 0.55 3.88
N SER A 184 -30.73 0.99 3.78
CA SER A 184 -31.10 2.25 3.11
C SER A 184 -30.47 3.50 3.72
N ASP A 185 -30.08 3.44 5.00
CA ASP A 185 -29.29 4.46 5.70
C ASP A 185 -27.78 4.18 5.62
N LEU A 186 -27.34 3.00 5.15
CA LEU A 186 -25.93 2.71 4.86
C LEU A 186 -25.42 3.54 3.68
N ASP A 187 -26.27 3.79 2.66
CA ASP A 187 -25.99 4.77 1.60
C ASP A 187 -25.68 6.16 2.20
N ARG A 188 -26.51 6.59 3.17
CA ARG A 188 -26.35 7.89 3.84
C ARG A 188 -25.14 7.93 4.77
N LEU A 189 -24.78 6.79 5.37
CA LEU A 189 -23.54 6.66 6.12
C LEU A 189 -22.34 6.72 5.19
N CYS A 190 -22.38 6.04 4.04
CA CYS A 190 -21.34 6.11 3.03
C CYS A 190 -21.15 7.55 2.56
N ASP A 191 -22.25 8.26 2.26
CA ASP A 191 -22.23 9.69 1.94
C ASP A 191 -21.65 10.52 3.09
N GLY A 192 -22.03 10.25 4.34
CA GLY A 192 -21.52 10.92 5.52
C GLY A 192 -20.02 10.70 5.78
N VAL A 193 -19.55 9.46 5.62
CA VAL A 193 -18.14 9.07 5.76
C VAL A 193 -17.31 9.62 4.59
N MET A 194 -17.82 9.58 3.36
CA MET A 194 -17.16 10.17 2.20
C MET A 194 -17.10 11.69 2.30
N ALA A 195 -18.14 12.35 2.80
CA ALA A 195 -18.13 13.79 3.08
C ALA A 195 -17.11 14.14 4.18
N PHE A 196 -17.05 13.33 5.24
CA PHE A 196 -16.06 13.48 6.31
C PHE A 196 -14.62 13.29 5.79
N LEU A 197 -14.35 12.20 5.08
CA LEU A 197 -13.04 11.91 4.48
C LEU A 197 -12.66 12.96 3.45
N HIS A 198 -13.60 13.41 2.62
CA HIS A 198 -13.38 14.53 1.70
C HIS A 198 -13.03 15.81 2.47
N GLY A 199 -13.73 16.12 3.56
CA GLY A 199 -13.42 17.26 4.44
C GLY A 199 -12.03 17.18 5.05
N VAL A 200 -11.65 16.01 5.59
CA VAL A 200 -10.32 15.78 6.16
C VAL A 200 -9.23 15.86 5.09
N LEU A 201 -9.40 15.17 3.95
CA LEU A 201 -8.41 15.13 2.87
C LEU A 201 -8.28 16.46 2.13
N SER A 202 -9.37 17.23 1.99
CA SER A 202 -9.30 18.60 1.47
C SER A 202 -8.60 19.55 2.43
N GLY A 203 -8.74 19.36 3.75
CA GLY A 203 -7.97 20.11 4.75
C GLY A 203 -6.47 19.79 4.76
N VAL A 204 -6.07 18.61 4.26
CA VAL A 204 -4.65 18.18 4.15
C VAL A 204 -4.02 18.57 2.81
N LYS A 205 -4.84 18.92 1.80
CA LYS A 205 -4.37 19.59 0.58
C LYS A 205 -4.01 21.05 0.92
N GLY A 206 -2.85 21.23 1.52
CA GLY A 206 -2.14 22.52 1.49
C GLY A 206 -1.84 22.93 0.05
#